data_AF-A0A485NAK6-F1
#
_entry.id   AF-A0A485NAK6-F1
#
_cell.length_a   1.000
_cell.length_b   1.000
_cell.length_c   1.000
_cell.angle_alpha   90.00
_cell.angle_beta   90.00
_cell.angle_gamma   90.00
#
_symmetry.space_group_name_H-M   'P 1'
#
loop_
_entity.id
_entity.type
_entity.pdbx_description
1 polymer ?
#
loop_
_entity_poly.entity_id
_entity_poly.type
_entity_poly.pdbx_seq_one_letter_code
_entity_poly.pdbx_strand_id
1 'polypeptide(L)'
;MPITKLGHLVKDMKIKSLKEIYLFSLPIKESAITDFFLGASFQEEVLKIMPVQKQTCAGRLTDFKAFVATQITMVWMLSAPRR
;
A
#
# COMPACT_ATOMS: atom_id res chain seq x y z
N MET A 1 17.52 2.60 4.04
CA MET A 1 17.98 1.68 5.10
C MET A 1 16.77 1.24 5.89
N PRO A 2 16.58 -0.06 6.16
CA PRO A 2 15.43 -0.54 6.95
C PRO A 2 15.55 -0.04 8.39
N ILE A 3 14.40 0.25 9.01
CA ILE A 3 14.28 0.80 10.37
C ILE A 3 13.82 -0.30 11.34
N THR A 4 13.03 -1.24 10.83
CA THR A 4 12.41 -2.33 11.56
C THR A 4 13.23 -3.61 11.45
N LYS A 5 13.13 -4.47 12.47
CA LYS A 5 13.70 -5.83 12.44
C LYS A 5 13.21 -6.62 11.22
N LEU A 6 11.94 -6.42 10.84
CA LEU A 6 11.34 -7.08 9.67
C LEU A 6 12.00 -6.62 8.37
N GLY A 7 12.24 -5.31 8.20
CA GLY A 7 12.97 -4.78 7.06
C GLY A 7 14.40 -5.33 6.95
N HIS A 8 15.10 -5.55 8.07
CA HIS A 8 16.39 -6.22 8.07
C HIS A 8 16.29 -7.68 7.60
N LEU A 9 15.31 -8.44 8.11
CA LEU A 9 15.11 -9.84 7.71
C LEU A 9 14.75 -10.00 6.24
N VAL A 10 13.98 -9.05 5.68
CA VAL A 10 13.64 -9.01 4.26
C VAL A 10 14.88 -8.67 3.43
N LYS A 11 15.68 -7.68 3.85
CA LYS A 11 16.94 -7.33 3.19
C LYS A 11 17.96 -8.47 3.19
N ASP A 12 18.03 -9.22 4.29
CA ASP A 12 18.89 -10.40 4.43
C ASP A 12 18.35 -11.65 3.71
N MET A 13 17.25 -11.52 2.95
CA MET A 13 16.56 -12.59 2.21
C MET A 13 16.14 -13.81 3.07
N LYS A 14 15.95 -13.61 4.39
CA LYS A 14 15.47 -14.68 5.28
C LYS A 14 13.98 -14.95 5.11
N ILE A 15 13.22 -13.93 4.75
CA ILE A 15 11.79 -14.00 4.44
C ILE A 15 11.64 -13.93 2.93
N LYS A 16 11.08 -14.98 2.33
CA LYS A 16 11.02 -15.13 0.88
C LYS A 16 9.67 -14.71 0.29
N SER A 17 8.63 -14.65 1.11
CA SER A 17 7.28 -14.32 0.64
C SER A 17 6.46 -13.53 1.65
N LEU A 18 5.51 -12.74 1.13
CA LEU A 18 4.50 -12.04 1.94
C LEU A 18 3.63 -13.02 2.76
N LYS A 19 3.45 -14.26 2.29
CA LYS A 19 2.67 -15.27 3.02
C LYS A 19 3.26 -15.58 4.39
N GLU A 20 4.58 -15.67 4.51
CA GLU A 20 5.24 -15.89 5.80
C GLU A 20 4.94 -14.76 6.79
N ILE A 21 4.95 -13.50 6.31
CA ILE A 21 4.62 -12.33 7.13
C ILE A 21 3.18 -12.40 7.64
N TYR A 22 2.24 -12.80 6.77
CA TYR A 22 0.84 -12.99 7.15
C TYR A 22 0.63 -14.15 8.13
N LEU A 23 1.34 -15.26 7.95
CA LEU A 23 1.27 -16.41 8.87
C LEU A 23 1.70 -16.03 10.28
N PHE A 24 2.76 -15.23 10.41
CA PHE A 24 3.24 -14.74 11.69
C PHE A 24 2.52 -13.48 12.19
N SER A 25 1.52 -12.98 11.45
CA SER A 25 0.75 -11.76 11.78
C SER A 25 1.64 -10.55 12.12
N LEU A 26 2.79 -10.45 11.45
CA LEU A 26 3.74 -9.38 11.74
C LEU A 26 3.28 -8.07 11.07
N PRO A 27 3.27 -6.93 11.78
CA PRO A 27 2.82 -5.66 11.22
C PRO A 27 3.84 -5.13 10.21
N ILE A 28 3.38 -4.83 8.99
CA ILE A 28 4.17 -4.15 7.95
C ILE A 28 4.06 -2.64 8.17
N LYS A 29 5.18 -2.00 8.49
CA LYS A 29 5.26 -0.55 8.71
C LYS A 29 6.07 0.20 7.66
N GLU A 30 6.84 -0.51 6.85
CA GLU A 30 7.71 0.05 5.82
C GLU A 30 7.14 -0.28 4.44
N SER A 31 6.92 0.75 3.61
CA SER A 31 6.43 0.57 2.23
C SER A 31 7.43 -0.19 1.36
N ALA A 32 8.74 0.00 1.60
CA ALA A 32 9.81 -0.69 0.87
C ALA A 32 9.73 -2.22 0.94
N ILE A 33 9.08 -2.77 1.98
CA ILE A 33 8.85 -4.22 2.10
C ILE A 33 7.80 -4.66 1.08
N THR A 34 6.70 -3.92 0.97
CA THR A 34 5.65 -4.16 -0.03
C THR A 34 6.22 -4.00 -1.45
N ASP A 35 7.03 -2.97 -1.69
CA ASP A 35 7.67 -2.71 -2.99
C ASP A 35 8.62 -3.85 -3.40
N PHE A 36 9.39 -4.39 -2.46
CA PHE A 36 10.30 -5.51 -2.73
C PHE A 36 9.55 -6.79 -3.15
N PHE A 37 8.41 -7.07 -2.53
CA PHE A 37 7.66 -8.30 -2.80
C PHE A 37 6.68 -8.19 -3.98
N LEU A 38 6.09 -7.01 -4.22
CA LEU A 38 4.99 -6.81 -5.19
C LEU A 38 5.35 -5.91 -6.37
N GLY A 39 6.55 -5.31 -6.39
CA GLY A 39 6.89 -4.11 -7.17
C GLY A 39 6.65 -4.13 -8.68
N ALA A 40 6.46 -5.29 -9.33
CA ALA A 40 6.12 -5.38 -10.76
C ALA A 40 4.61 -5.56 -11.03
N SER A 41 3.84 -6.00 -10.03
CA SER A 41 2.40 -6.33 -10.15
C SER A 41 1.49 -5.32 -9.46
N PHE A 42 2.08 -4.28 -8.86
CA PHE A 42 1.37 -3.28 -8.08
C PHE A 42 0.98 -2.14 -9.01
N GLN A 43 -0.33 -1.96 -9.22
CA GLN A 43 -0.84 -0.78 -9.89
C GLN A 43 -1.57 0.11 -8.87
N GLU A 44 -1.25 1.39 -8.91
CA GLU A 44 -1.87 2.41 -8.09
C GLU A 44 -2.88 3.18 -8.94
N GLU A 45 -4.15 3.10 -8.58
CA GLU A 45 -5.22 3.84 -9.24
C GLU A 45 -5.73 4.95 -8.33
N VAL A 46 -5.63 6.20 -8.80
CA VAL A 46 -6.18 7.36 -8.10
C VAL A 46 -7.68 7.41 -8.37
N LEU A 47 -8.48 7.23 -7.33
CA LEU A 47 -9.94 7.18 -7.45
C LEU A 47 -10.55 8.58 -7.57
N LYS A 48 -10.22 9.45 -6.61
CA LYS A 48 -10.79 10.79 -6.52
C LYS A 48 -9.86 11.72 -5.76
N ILE A 49 -9.68 12.91 -6.31
CA ILE A 49 -9.08 14.05 -5.63
C ILE A 49 -10.21 15.05 -5.37
N MET A 50 -10.36 15.50 -4.13
CA MET A 50 -11.33 16.53 -3.79
C MET A 50 -10.69 17.64 -2.95
N PRO A 51 -11.00 18.92 -3.24
CA PRO A 51 -10.61 20.02 -2.38
C PRO A 51 -11.51 20.04 -1.13
N VAL A 52 -10.90 19.99 0.04
CA VAL A 52 -11.56 20.17 1.34
C VAL A 52 -11.23 21.56 1.83
N GLN A 53 -12.24 22.30 2.29
CA GLN A 53 -12.07 23.70 2.63
C GLN A 53 -12.52 23.94 4.07
N LYS A 54 -11.65 24.55 4.88
CA LYS A 54 -11.91 24.92 6.27
C LYS A 54 -12.01 26.44 6.36
N GLN A 55 -13.12 26.94 6.90
CA GLN A 55 -13.28 28.38 7.11
C GLN A 55 -12.47 28.85 8.32
N THR A 56 -11.76 29.96 8.18
CA THR A 56 -11.03 30.64 9.26
C THR A 56 -11.37 32.13 9.28
N CYS A 57 -10.95 32.84 10.34
CA CYS A 57 -11.23 34.28 10.47
C CYS A 57 -10.55 35.13 9.39
N ALA A 58 -9.43 34.66 8.82
CA ALA A 58 -8.69 35.33 7.76
C ALA A 58 -9.15 34.93 6.35
N GLY A 59 -10.14 34.02 6.21
CA GLY A 59 -10.64 33.56 4.91
C GLY A 59 -10.91 32.05 4.88
N ARG A 60 -10.59 31.41 3.74
CA ARG A 60 -10.83 29.98 3.51
C ARG A 60 -9.50 29.27 3.29
N LEU A 61 -9.18 28.28 4.12
CA LEU A 61 -8.02 27.41 3.97
C LEU A 61 -8.43 26.17 3.18
N THR A 62 -7.70 25.84 2.12
CA THR A 62 -8.05 24.73 1.21
C THR A 62 -6.94 23.69 1.18
N ASP A 63 -7.28 22.44 1.51
CA ASP A 63 -6.42 21.27 1.40
C ASP A 63 -6.96 20.30 0.35
N PHE A 64 -6.10 19.45 -0.19
CA PHE A 64 -6.53 18.38 -1.09
C PHE A 64 -6.57 17.04 -0.36
N LYS A 65 -7.68 16.32 -0.51
CA LYS A 65 -7.80 14.92 -0.09
C LYS A 65 -7.82 14.03 -1.32
N ALA A 66 -6.86 13.12 -1.39
CA ALA A 66 -6.77 12.13 -2.45
C ALA A 66 -7.09 10.73 -1.89
N PHE A 67 -7.79 9.93 -2.69
CA PHE A 67 -8.02 8.52 -2.43
C PHE A 67 -7.28 7.70 -3.48
N VAL A 68 -6.41 6.81 -3.02
CA VAL A 68 -5.63 5.90 -3.86
C VAL A 68 -5.98 4.48 -3.49
N ALA A 69 -6.33 3.68 -4.50
CA ALA A 69 -6.49 2.25 -4.35
C ALA A 69 -5.26 1.55 -4.92
N THR A 70 -4.80 0.53 -4.21
CA THR A 70 -3.69 -0.31 -4.62
C THR A 70 -4.23 -1.67 -5.00
N GLN A 71 -4.07 -2.05 -6.27
CA GLN A 71 -4.56 -3.33 -6.80
C GLN A 71 -3.39 -4.25 -7.14
N ILE A 72 -3.55 -5.53 -6.80
CA ILE A 72 -2.67 -6.61 -7.23
C ILE A 72 -3.40 -7.35 -8.35
N THR A 73 -2.97 -7.18 -9.59
CA THR A 73 -3.77 -7.56 -10.78
C THR A 73 -3.88 -9.07 -11.03
N MET A 74 -3.18 -9.96 -10.29
CA MET A 74 -3.01 -11.36 -10.74
C MET A 74 -3.79 -12.46 -10.00
N VAL A 75 -4.67 -12.18 -9.02
CA VAL A 75 -5.36 -13.27 -8.29
C VAL A 75 -6.87 -13.34 -8.51
N TRP A 76 -7.55 -12.22 -8.79
CA TRP A 76 -9.02 -12.21 -8.83
C TRP A 76 -9.64 -12.46 -10.21
N MET A 77 -8.91 -12.27 -11.33
CA MET A 77 -9.45 -12.55 -12.67
C MET A 77 -9.61 -14.04 -12.98
N LEU A 78 -8.86 -14.93 -12.31
CA LEU A 78 -8.94 -16.38 -12.57
C LEU A 78 -9.99 -17.12 -11.71
N SER A 79 -10.64 -16.45 -10.75
CA SER A 79 -11.64 -17.07 -9.86
C SER A 79 -13.05 -16.47 -9.97
N ALA A 80 -13.29 -15.54 -10.89
CA ALA A 80 -14.63 -15.02 -11.14
C ALA A 80 -15.35 -15.87 -12.19
N PRO A 81 -16.31 -16.74 -11.82
CA PRO A 81 -17.20 -17.35 -12.81
C PRO A 81 -18.03 -16.24 -13.45
N ARG A 82 -17.86 -16.02 -14.76
CA ARG A 82 -18.85 -15.29 -15.55
C ARG A 82 -20.15 -16.10 -15.54
N ARG A 83 -21.16 -15.59 -14.82
CA ARG A 83 -22.57 -15.91 -15.02
C ARG A 83 -23.32 -14.64 -15.32
#